data_AF-A0A3P8IT05-F1
#
_entry.id   AF-A0A3P8IT05-F1
#
_cell.length_a   1.000
_cell.length_b   1.000
_cell.length_c   1.000
_cell.angle_alpha   90.00
_cell.angle_beta   90.00
_cell.angle_gamma   90.00
#
_symmetry.space_group_name_H-M   'P 1'
#
loop_
_entity.id
_entity.type
_entity.pdbx_description
1 polymer ?
#
loop_
_entity_poly.entity_id
_entity_poly.type
_entity_poly.pdbx_seq_one_letter_code
_entity_poly.pdbx_strand_id
1 'polypeptide(L)'
;MMPLIFMILGLILRLSLSKALKAGLMVGIGFIGLSITVNLMIDSLTPVSHALVERFGLNLTVLDVGWPARRRWQWGRGLARWSFRCAWLLTC
;
A
#
# COMPACT_ATOMS: atom_id res chain seq x y z
N MET A 1 -7.67 7.42 5.76
CA MET A 1 -6.37 7.91 6.30
C MET A 1 -5.38 8.21 5.18
N MET A 2 -5.06 7.25 4.30
CA MET A 2 -4.06 7.43 3.22
C MET A 2 -4.36 8.53 2.20
N PRO A 3 -5.59 8.71 1.67
CA PRO A 3 -5.87 9.75 0.67
C PRO A 3 -5.70 11.17 1.23
N LEU A 4 -6.01 11.34 2.53
CA LEU A 4 -5.86 12.59 3.26
C LEU A 4 -4.39 13.01 3.34
N ILE A 5 -3.48 12.05 3.55
CA ILE A 5 -2.03 12.28 3.64
C ILE A 5 -1.49 12.80 2.30
N PHE A 6 -1.92 12.22 1.17
CA PHE A 6 -1.50 12.67 -0.17
C PHE A 6 -2.10 14.03 -0.55
N MET A 7 -3.32 14.33 -0.10
CA MET A 7 -3.92 15.66 -0.27
C MET A 7 -3.13 16.74 0.51
N ILE A 8 -2.75 16.45 1.76
CA ILE A 8 -1.95 17.36 2.60
C ILE A 8 -0.55 17.56 2.02
N LEU A 9 0.10 16.49 1.55
CA LEU A 9 1.37 16.56 0.82
C LEU A 9 1.26 17.42 -0.45
N GLY A 10 0.15 17.31 -1.18
CA GLY A 10 -0.12 18.15 -2.35
C GLY A 10 -0.22 19.64 -2.00
N LEU A 11 -0.83 19.97 -0.87
CA LEU A 11 -0.91 21.35 -0.37
C LEU A 11 0.46 21.90 0.06
N ILE A 12 1.27 21.10 0.75
CA ILE A 12 2.63 21.48 1.17
C ILE A 12 3.53 21.76 -0.04
N LEU A 13 3.32 21.02 -1.14
CA LEU A 13 4.04 21.21 -2.41
C LEU A 13 3.49 22.37 -3.26
N ARG A 14 2.62 23.24 -2.71
CA ARG A 14 2.01 24.41 -3.39
C ARG A 14 1.23 24.06 -4.67
N LEU A 15 0.63 22.87 -4.75
CA LEU A 15 -0.35 22.58 -5.81
C LEU A 15 -1.63 23.37 -5.55
N SER A 16 -2.28 23.84 -6.62
CA SER A 16 -3.60 24.49 -6.49
C SER A 16 -4.61 23.50 -5.89
N LEU A 17 -5.54 24.01 -5.07
CA LEU A 17 -6.50 23.19 -4.31
C LEU A 17 -7.22 22.16 -5.20
N SER A 18 -7.59 22.58 -6.42
CA SER A 18 -8.25 21.73 -7.41
C SER A 18 -7.37 20.58 -7.93
N LYS A 19 -6.05 20.79 -8.04
CA LYS A 19 -5.09 19.75 -8.45
C LYS A 19 -4.80 18.79 -7.30
N ALA A 20 -4.65 19.31 -6.07
CA ALA A 20 -4.42 18.50 -4.88
C ALA A 20 -5.60 17.56 -4.57
N LEU A 21 -6.84 18.04 -4.71
CA LEU A 21 -8.04 17.21 -4.54
C LEU A 21 -8.15 16.10 -5.60
N LYS A 22 -7.91 16.41 -6.88
CA LYS A 22 -7.91 15.39 -7.95
C LYS A 22 -6.83 14.33 -7.72
N ALA A 23 -5.63 14.73 -7.32
CA ALA A 23 -4.54 13.80 -7.02
C ALA A 23 -4.86 12.90 -5.81
N GLY A 24 -5.39 13.48 -4.72
CA GLY A 24 -5.80 12.72 -3.54
C GLY A 24 -6.92 11.71 -3.83
N LEU A 25 -7.91 12.10 -4.65
CA LEU A 25 -9.02 11.22 -5.04
C LEU A 25 -8.53 10.06 -5.93
N MET A 26 -7.66 10.34 -6.91
CA MET A 26 -7.08 9.32 -7.79
C MET A 26 -6.30 8.25 -7.02
N VAL A 27 -5.48 8.67 -6.06
CA VAL A 27 -4.75 7.74 -5.17
C VAL A 27 -5.71 6.97 -4.27
N GLY A 28 -6.78 7.61 -3.78
CA GLY A 28 -7.81 6.95 -2.97
C GLY A 28 -8.52 5.82 -3.70
N ILE A 29 -8.94 6.06 -4.95
CA ILE A 29 -9.61 5.06 -5.79
C ILE A 29 -8.65 3.89 -6.10
N GLY A 30 -7.38 4.17 -6.38
CA GLY A 30 -6.36 3.13 -6.63
C GLY A 30 -6.12 2.22 -5.41
N PHE A 31 -6.15 2.75 -4.20
CA PHE A 31 -6.02 1.95 -2.98
C PHE A 31 -7.24 1.08 -2.70
N ILE A 32 -8.45 1.55 -3.01
CA ILE A 32 -9.67 0.76 -2.90
C ILE A 32 -9.60 -0.41 -3.88
N GLY A 33 -9.21 -0.17 -5.14
CA GLY A 33 -9.01 -1.21 -6.13
C GLY A 33 -7.97 -2.26 -5.69
N LEU A 34 -6.82 -1.81 -5.18
CA LEU A 34 -5.79 -2.71 -4.65
C LEU A 34 -6.33 -3.58 -3.51
N SER A 35 -7.10 -3.01 -2.58
CA SER A 35 -7.67 -3.77 -1.46
C SER A 35 -8.58 -4.88 -1.96
N ILE A 36 -9.40 -4.60 -2.98
CA ILE A 36 -10.32 -5.59 -3.56
C ILE A 36 -9.53 -6.71 -4.25
N THR A 37 -8.55 -6.37 -5.09
CA THR A 37 -7.73 -7.37 -5.79
C THR A 37 -6.96 -8.28 -4.81
N VAL A 38 -6.40 -7.71 -3.75
CA VAL A 38 -5.66 -8.48 -2.75
C VAL A 38 -6.60 -9.42 -1.99
N ASN A 39 -7.80 -8.97 -1.62
CA ASN A 39 -8.77 -9.83 -0.93
C ASN A 39 -9.21 -11.00 -1.82
N LEU A 40 -9.52 -10.75 -3.09
CA LEU A 40 -9.88 -11.82 -4.04
C LEU A 40 -8.76 -12.85 -4.21
N MET A 41 -7.51 -12.38 -4.22
CA MET A 41 -6.34 -13.25 -4.30
C MET A 41 -6.18 -14.10 -3.03
N ILE A 42 -6.34 -13.50 -1.84
CA ILE A 42 -6.28 -14.20 -0.54
C ILE A 42 -7.39 -15.24 -0.41
N ASP A 43 -8.61 -14.92 -0.82
CA ASP A 43 -9.76 -15.83 -0.76
C ASP A 43 -9.51 -17.10 -1.60
N SER A 44 -8.83 -16.96 -2.72
CA SER A 44 -8.44 -18.08 -3.59
C SER A 44 -7.23 -18.86 -3.06
N LEU A 45 -6.30 -18.19 -2.36
CA LEU A 45 -5.08 -18.79 -1.82
C LEU A 45 -5.30 -19.52 -0.49
N THR A 46 -6.28 -19.09 0.31
CA THR A 46 -6.62 -19.67 1.62
C THR A 46 -6.87 -21.18 1.55
N PRO A 47 -7.76 -21.73 0.71
CA PRO A 47 -8.00 -23.18 0.66
C PRO A 47 -6.78 -23.98 0.19
N VAL A 48 -6.00 -23.43 -0.73
CA VAL A 48 -4.76 -24.06 -1.23
C VAL A 48 -3.71 -24.13 -0.12
N SER A 49 -3.62 -23.07 0.69
CA SER A 49 -2.68 -23.05 1.81
C SER A 49 -3.04 -24.05 2.91
N HIS A 50 -4.33 -24.23 3.23
CA HIS A 50 -4.76 -25.26 4.18
C HIS A 50 -4.47 -26.68 3.68
N ALA A 51 -4.67 -26.94 2.39
CA ALA A 51 -4.34 -28.23 1.78
C ALA A 51 -2.82 -28.53 1.79
N LEU A 52 -1.97 -27.51 1.64
CA LEU A 52 -0.52 -27.67 1.80
C LEU A 52 -0.15 -27.98 3.26
N VAL A 53 -0.71 -27.23 4.21
CA VAL A 53 -0.44 -27.38 5.65
C VAL A 53 -0.79 -28.80 6.13
N GLU A 54 -1.94 -29.33 5.69
CA GLU A 54 -2.39 -30.70 6.01
C GLU A 54 -1.46 -31.77 5.41
N ARG A 55 -0.97 -31.59 4.17
CA ARG A 55 -0.08 -32.56 3.52
C ARG A 55 1.36 -32.52 4.02
N PHE A 56 1.84 -31.35 4.44
CA PHE A 56 3.20 -31.18 4.96
C PHE A 56 3.29 -31.31 6.49
N GLY A 57 2.16 -31.53 7.19
CA GLY A 57 2.14 -31.69 8.65
C GLY A 57 2.62 -30.46 9.42
N LEU A 58 2.61 -29.29 8.78
CA LEU A 58 3.05 -28.03 9.37
C LEU A 58 1.91 -27.44 10.20
N ASN A 59 2.21 -26.78 11.33
CA ASN A 59 1.22 -26.01 12.11
C ASN A 59 1.31 -24.52 11.76
N LEU A 60 0.97 -24.14 10.52
CA LEU A 60 0.90 -22.72 10.13
C LEU A 60 -0.55 -22.21 10.26
N THR A 61 -0.80 -21.48 11.34
CA THR A 61 -2.09 -20.83 11.65
C THR A 61 -2.24 -19.43 11.05
N VAL A 62 -1.21 -18.90 10.38
CA VAL A 62 -1.21 -17.51 9.86
C VAL A 62 -0.63 -17.46 8.45
N LEU A 63 -1.38 -16.83 7.53
CA LEU A 63 -0.90 -16.44 6.21
C LEU A 63 -0.25 -15.07 6.30
N ASP A 64 1.06 -14.99 6.05
CA ASP A 64 1.81 -13.74 6.16
C ASP A 64 1.56 -12.83 4.95
N VAL A 65 0.45 -12.11 5.00
CA VAL A 65 0.14 -11.02 4.07
C VAL A 65 1.01 -9.83 4.45
N GLY A 66 2.33 -9.90 4.28
CA GLY A 66 3.30 -8.93 4.82
C GLY A 66 3.20 -7.48 4.31
N TRP A 67 2.27 -7.18 3.41
CA TRP A 67 2.09 -5.88 2.76
C TRP A 67 1.68 -4.72 3.69
N PRO A 68 0.77 -4.88 4.68
CA PRO A 68 0.43 -3.80 5.62
C PRO A 68 1.57 -3.51 6.61
N ALA A 69 2.26 -4.56 7.08
CA ALA A 69 3.37 -4.43 8.01
C ALA A 69 4.59 -3.75 7.38
N ARG A 70 4.91 -4.11 6.13
CA ARG A 70 6.03 -3.53 5.37
C ARG A 70 5.80 -2.06 5.01
N ARG A 71 4.55 -1.66 4.74
CA ARG A 71 4.18 -0.24 4.48
C ARG A 71 4.40 0.66 5.69
N ARG A 72 4.03 0.20 6.90
CA ARG A 72 4.24 0.98 8.14
C ARG A 72 5.72 1.19 8.44
N TRP A 73 6.53 0.18 8.17
CA TRP A 73 7.97 0.21 8.33
C TRP A 73 8.70 1.14 7.35
N GLN A 74 8.27 1.17 6.09
CA GLN A 74 8.86 2.01 5.04
C GLN A 74 8.62 3.51 5.27
N TRP A 75 7.49 3.88 5.88
CA TRP A 75 7.27 5.27 6.29
C TRP A 75 7.96 5.66 7.59
N GLY A 76 8.15 4.71 8.51
CA GLY A 76 8.80 4.96 9.82
C GLY A 76 10.31 5.12 9.74
N ARG A 77 10.97 4.51 8.76
CA ARG A 77 12.41 4.70 8.52
C ARG A 77 12.59 5.76 7.44
N GLY A 78 13.55 6.68 7.61
CA GLY A 78 13.81 7.82 6.71
C GLY A 78 14.06 7.49 5.22
N LEU A 79 13.90 6.24 4.80
CA LEU A 79 13.86 5.77 3.42
C LEU A 79 12.77 6.45 2.59
N ALA A 80 11.58 6.70 3.17
CA ALA A 80 10.54 7.47 2.47
C ALA A 80 11.03 8.88 2.09
N ARG A 81 11.83 9.52 2.97
CA ARG A 81 12.44 10.83 2.69
C ARG A 81 13.44 10.75 1.53
N TRP A 82 14.19 9.66 1.41
CA TRP A 82 15.16 9.44 0.33
C TRP A 82 14.48 9.10 -1.01
N SER A 83 13.51 8.19 -1.02
CA SER A 83 12.76 7.86 -2.25
C SER A 83 11.94 9.04 -2.78
N PHE A 84 11.34 9.87 -1.93
CA PHE A 84 10.68 11.09 -2.40
C PHE A 84 11.69 12.12 -2.95
N ARG A 85 12.89 12.23 -2.37
CA ARG A 85 13.95 13.10 -2.88
C ARG A 85 14.48 12.64 -4.23
N CYS A 86 14.68 11.34 -4.41
CA CYS A 86 15.14 10.75 -5.67
C CYS A 86 14.07 10.74 -6.74
N ALA A 87 12.81 10.44 -6.40
CA ALA A 87 11.70 10.52 -7.34
C ALA A 87 11.53 11.95 -7.88
N TRP A 88 11.75 12.96 -7.04
CA TRP A 88 11.71 14.38 -7.41
C TRP A 88 12.91 14.82 -8.27
N LEU A 89 14.10 14.24 -8.06
CA LEU A 89 15.29 14.49 -8.89
C LEU A 89 15.27 13.75 -10.24
N LEU A 90 14.45 12.72 -10.39
CA LEU A 90 14.34 11.91 -11.62
C LEU A 90 13.13 12.30 -12.49
N THR A 91 12.25 13.19 -12.01
CA THR A 91 11.13 13.75 -12.81
C THR A 91 11.29 15.25 -13.10
N CYS A 92 12.47 15.81 -12.81
CA CYS A 92 12.94 17.09 -13.33
C CYS A 92 14.11 16.85 -14.29
#